data_AF-A0A4V6NDA2-F1
#
_entry.id   AF-A0A4V6NDA2-F1
#
_cell.length_a   1.000
_cell.length_b   1.000
_cell.length_c   1.000
_cell.angle_alpha   90.00
_cell.angle_beta   90.00
_cell.angle_gamma   90.00
#
_symmetry.space_group_name_H-M   'P 1'
#
loop_
_entity.id
_entity.type
_entity.pdbx_description
1 polymer ?
#
loop_
_entity_poly.entity_id
_entity_poly.type
_entity_poly.pdbx_seq_one_letter_code
_entity_poly.pdbx_strand_id
1 'polypeptide(L)'
;MGWCVLYGKRTCYNTAFFQIYNVMRRKPQQNILRAEDAANLYLLVLIPWELGLKKKTKGFDFEASAFKAFRETSNLDCTAFESSNELKKQMKHGLRSGVLPSNMILFLKGKNKAQGLIRAVRNAAAHGGVKESKIGSRWYICFDGNYRGKQNLYGRIQRTIFEEFLHALMSTAEHA
;
A
#
# COMPACT_ATOMS: atom_id res chain seq x y z
N MET A 1 3.08 12.78 -30.26
CA MET A 1 2.09 12.45 -29.21
C MET A 1 1.24 11.30 -29.73
N GLY A 2 1.39 10.09 -29.19
CA GLY A 2 0.63 8.92 -29.65
C GLY A 2 -0.56 8.66 -28.74
N TRP A 3 -1.77 8.66 -29.30
CA TRP A 3 -2.99 8.24 -28.62
C TRP A 3 -3.31 6.81 -29.05
N CYS A 4 -3.58 5.93 -28.09
CA CYS A 4 -4.21 4.64 -28.38
C CYS A 4 -5.64 4.68 -27.84
N VAL A 5 -6.61 4.42 -28.71
CA VAL A 5 -8.04 4.38 -28.39
C VAL A 5 -8.44 2.92 -28.27
N LEU A 6 -8.84 2.50 -27.07
CA LEU A 6 -9.61 1.28 -26.86
C LEU A 6 -10.95 1.70 -26.26
N TYR A 7 -12.03 1.43 -27.02
CA TYR A 7 -13.44 1.57 -26.63
C TYR A 7 -13.97 2.97 -26.29
N GLY A 8 -13.56 4.00 -27.04
CA GLY A 8 -14.32 5.26 -27.12
C GLY A 8 -14.49 6.07 -25.81
N LYS A 9 -13.81 5.69 -24.72
CA LYS A 9 -13.77 6.46 -23.47
C LYS A 9 -12.34 6.91 -23.20
N ARG A 10 -12.12 8.23 -23.22
CA ARG A 10 -10.88 8.85 -22.73
C ARG A 10 -10.69 8.46 -21.27
N THR A 11 -9.92 7.41 -21.03
CA THR A 11 -9.64 6.91 -19.68
C THR A 11 -8.16 7.11 -19.39
N CYS A 12 -7.90 7.68 -18.21
CA CYS A 12 -6.64 8.18 -17.67
C CYS A 12 -5.54 7.12 -17.42
N TYR A 13 -5.64 5.93 -18.01
CA TYR A 13 -4.65 4.86 -17.89
C TYR A 13 -3.30 5.27 -18.47
N ASN A 14 -3.31 6.06 -19.55
CA ASN A 14 -2.09 6.53 -20.19
C ASN A 14 -1.29 7.49 -19.28
N THR A 15 -1.96 8.24 -18.39
CA THR A 15 -1.29 9.16 -17.46
C THR A 15 -0.59 8.43 -16.34
N ALA A 16 -1.12 7.31 -15.84
CA ALA A 16 -0.50 6.52 -14.77
C ALA A 16 0.78 5.80 -15.26
N PHE A 17 0.72 5.18 -16.44
CA PHE A 17 1.90 4.57 -17.06
C PHE A 17 2.97 5.62 -17.43
N PHE A 18 2.55 6.77 -17.99
CA PHE A 18 3.48 7.90 -18.23
C PHE A 18 4.00 8.53 -16.95
N GLN A 19 3.23 8.56 -15.86
CA GLN A 19 3.71 9.02 -14.55
C GLN A 19 4.73 8.06 -13.97
N ILE A 20 4.53 6.74 -14.09
CA ILE A 20 5.51 5.72 -13.68
C ILE A 20 6.80 5.86 -14.51
N TYR A 21 6.70 5.96 -15.84
CA TYR A 21 7.85 6.18 -16.71
C TYR A 21 8.58 7.50 -16.38
N ASN A 22 7.85 8.59 -16.14
CA ASN A 22 8.45 9.90 -15.80
C ASN A 22 8.99 9.98 -14.37
N VAL A 23 8.39 9.28 -13.40
CA VAL A 23 8.88 9.16 -12.02
C VAL A 23 10.16 8.33 -11.99
N MET A 24 10.21 7.22 -12.74
CA MET A 24 11.43 6.43 -12.89
C MET A 24 12.56 7.22 -13.60
N ARG A 25 12.22 8.17 -14.49
CA ARG A 25 13.20 8.92 -15.30
C ARG A 25 13.73 10.21 -14.66
N ARG A 26 13.07 10.78 -13.63
CA ARG A 26 13.35 12.15 -13.15
C ARG A 26 14.11 12.29 -11.82
N LYS A 27 14.50 11.21 -11.14
CA LYS A 27 15.29 11.33 -9.89
C LYS A 27 16.49 10.38 -9.85
N PRO A 28 17.73 10.88 -9.87
CA PRO A 28 18.86 10.12 -9.38
C PRO A 28 18.90 10.30 -7.86
N GLN A 29 18.40 9.32 -7.09
CA GLN A 29 18.75 9.16 -5.66
C GLN A 29 18.17 7.85 -5.11
N GLN A 30 18.96 7.22 -4.24
CA GLN A 30 18.78 5.91 -3.59
C GLN A 30 17.36 5.65 -3.04
N ASN A 31 16.98 4.36 -2.96
CA ASN A 31 15.70 3.82 -2.45
C ASN A 31 14.52 3.79 -3.44
N ILE A 32 14.80 3.47 -4.71
CA ILE A 32 13.76 3.24 -5.73
C ILE A 32 13.19 1.83 -5.54
N LEU A 33 11.86 1.74 -5.43
CA LEU A 33 11.14 0.46 -5.45
C LEU A 33 11.47 -0.31 -6.74
N ARG A 34 11.72 -1.61 -6.65
CA ARG A 34 12.02 -2.42 -7.85
C ARG A 34 10.84 -2.38 -8.82
N ALA A 35 11.15 -2.43 -10.12
CA ALA A 35 10.13 -2.34 -11.17
C ALA A 35 9.05 -3.43 -11.03
N GLU A 36 9.45 -4.63 -10.63
CA GLU A 36 8.55 -5.76 -10.36
C GLU A 36 7.60 -5.48 -9.18
N ASP A 37 8.11 -4.96 -8.06
CA ASP A 37 7.27 -4.61 -6.90
C ASP A 37 6.28 -3.49 -7.24
N ALA A 38 6.72 -2.51 -8.05
CA ALA A 38 5.86 -1.46 -8.56
C ALA A 38 4.77 -2.01 -9.48
N ALA A 39 5.11 -2.97 -10.35
CA ALA A 39 4.16 -3.65 -11.22
C ALA A 39 3.14 -4.45 -10.39
N ASN A 40 3.58 -5.21 -9.39
CA ASN A 40 2.70 -6.00 -8.52
C ASN A 40 1.72 -5.12 -7.73
N LEU A 41 2.18 -4.00 -7.15
CA LEU A 41 1.27 -3.04 -6.53
C LEU A 41 0.23 -2.48 -7.51
N TYR A 42 0.63 -2.25 -8.75
CA TYR A 42 -0.27 -1.72 -9.77
C TYR A 42 -1.32 -2.75 -10.18
N LEU A 43 -0.88 -3.96 -10.55
CA LEU A 43 -1.72 -5.04 -11.05
C LEU A 43 -2.63 -5.62 -9.97
N LEU A 44 -2.11 -5.82 -8.75
CA LEU A 44 -2.85 -6.48 -7.68
C LEU A 44 -3.69 -5.50 -6.86
N VAL A 45 -3.23 -4.26 -6.64
CA VAL A 45 -3.91 -3.33 -5.73
C VAL A 45 -4.56 -2.16 -6.46
N LEU A 46 -3.80 -1.41 -7.27
CA LEU A 46 -4.27 -0.15 -7.84
C LEU A 46 -5.35 -0.37 -8.91
N ILE A 47 -5.11 -1.24 -9.90
CA ILE A 47 -6.07 -1.53 -10.96
C ILE A 47 -7.38 -2.09 -10.37
N PRO A 48 -7.38 -3.16 -9.53
CA PRO A 48 -8.63 -3.69 -8.99
C PRO A 48 -9.40 -2.68 -8.14
N TRP A 49 -8.68 -1.83 -7.41
CA TRP A 49 -9.29 -0.72 -6.69
C TRP A 49 -10.06 0.24 -7.60
N GLU A 50 -9.44 0.67 -8.70
CA GLU A 50 -10.07 1.61 -9.64
C GLU A 50 -11.21 0.98 -10.45
N LEU A 51 -11.07 -0.30 -10.83
CA LEU A 51 -12.03 -1.01 -11.66
C LEU A 51 -13.32 -1.40 -10.93
N GLY A 52 -13.30 -1.58 -9.61
CA GLY A 52 -14.54 -1.93 -8.91
C GLY A 52 -14.50 -1.99 -7.39
N LEU A 53 -13.35 -2.31 -6.78
CA LEU A 53 -13.32 -2.55 -5.33
C LEU A 53 -13.68 -1.29 -4.52
N LYS A 54 -13.33 -0.09 -5.00
CA LYS A 54 -13.68 1.16 -4.30
C LYS A 54 -15.19 1.39 -4.15
N LYS A 55 -16.00 0.79 -5.02
CA LYS A 55 -17.48 0.91 -5.00
C LYS A 55 -18.15 -0.20 -4.21
N LYS A 56 -17.46 -1.31 -3.92
CA LYS A 56 -17.98 -2.39 -3.09
C LYS A 56 -18.25 -1.86 -1.68
N THR A 57 -19.43 -2.17 -1.16
CA THR A 57 -19.87 -1.82 0.20
C THR A 57 -19.88 -3.01 1.16
N LYS A 58 -19.79 -4.23 0.63
CA LYS A 58 -19.74 -5.52 1.34
C LYS A 58 -18.61 -6.39 0.78
N GLY A 59 -18.30 -7.49 1.47
CA GLY A 59 -17.32 -8.49 1.03
C GLY A 59 -15.86 -8.13 1.26
N PHE A 60 -15.60 -7.35 2.32
CA PHE A 60 -14.26 -7.07 2.81
C PHE A 60 -14.09 -7.70 4.18
N ASP A 61 -13.21 -8.69 4.31
CA ASP A 61 -13.06 -9.46 5.54
C ASP A 61 -11.58 -9.69 5.91
N PHE A 62 -11.23 -9.37 7.16
CA PHE A 62 -9.92 -9.67 7.73
C PHE A 62 -9.79 -11.13 8.18
N GLU A 63 -10.91 -11.80 8.41
CA GLU A 63 -10.95 -13.21 8.79
C GLU A 63 -10.93 -14.14 7.57
N ALA A 64 -10.76 -13.58 6.36
CA ALA A 64 -10.41 -14.33 5.16
C ALA A 64 -9.24 -15.27 5.47
N SER A 65 -9.42 -16.58 5.23
CA SER A 65 -8.50 -17.62 5.70
C SER A 65 -7.05 -17.36 5.29
N ALA A 66 -6.82 -16.94 4.05
CA ALA A 66 -5.49 -16.62 3.53
C ALA A 66 -4.86 -15.38 4.22
N PHE A 67 -5.62 -14.30 4.43
CA PHE A 67 -5.10 -13.10 5.09
C PHE A 67 -4.84 -13.32 6.58
N LYS A 68 -5.73 -14.04 7.25
CA LYS A 68 -5.59 -14.41 8.64
C LYS A 68 -4.34 -15.26 8.86
N ALA A 69 -4.19 -16.33 8.07
CA ALA A 69 -3.00 -17.19 8.13
C ALA A 69 -1.72 -16.38 7.88
N PHE A 70 -1.72 -15.51 6.87
CA PHE A 70 -0.57 -14.65 6.59
C PHE A 70 -0.24 -13.73 7.78
N ARG A 71 -1.23 -13.13 8.43
CA ARG A 71 -1.01 -12.23 9.57
C ARG A 71 -0.35 -12.95 10.74
N GLU A 72 -0.81 -14.16 11.03
CA GLU A 72 -0.29 -14.98 12.12
C GLU A 72 1.15 -15.43 11.83
N THR A 73 1.43 -15.94 10.62
CA THR A 73 2.77 -16.46 10.26
C THR A 73 3.81 -15.36 10.10
N SER A 74 3.42 -14.20 9.54
CA SER A 74 4.32 -13.07 9.33
C SER A 74 4.43 -12.13 10.53
N ASN A 75 3.64 -12.36 11.58
CA ASN A 75 3.49 -11.46 12.72
C ASN A 75 3.17 -10.01 12.25
N LEU A 76 2.21 -9.88 11.33
CA LEU A 76 1.78 -8.60 10.77
C LEU A 76 0.82 -7.89 11.73
N ASP A 77 1.28 -6.75 12.24
CA ASP A 77 0.44 -5.81 12.97
C ASP A 77 -0.37 -4.93 12.01
N CYS A 78 -1.70 -5.03 12.05
CA CYS A 78 -2.62 -4.19 11.30
C CYS A 78 -3.47 -3.38 12.27
N THR A 79 -3.04 -2.14 12.53
CA THR A 79 -3.74 -1.27 13.48
C THR A 79 -4.56 -0.21 12.72
N ALA A 80 -5.86 -0.23 12.96
CA ALA A 80 -6.83 0.69 12.38
C ALA A 80 -7.15 1.84 13.35
N PHE A 81 -7.19 3.07 12.86
CA PHE A 81 -7.55 4.26 13.63
C PHE A 81 -8.84 4.89 13.10
N GLU A 82 -9.64 5.41 14.02
CA GLU A 82 -10.89 6.12 13.68
C GLU A 82 -10.59 7.55 13.20
N SER A 83 -9.55 8.18 13.75
CA SER A 83 -9.16 9.54 13.39
C SER A 83 -7.74 9.66 12.83
N SER A 84 -7.57 10.64 11.92
CA SER A 84 -6.24 11.00 11.41
C SER A 84 -5.31 11.54 12.50
N ASN A 85 -5.85 12.06 13.59
CA ASN A 85 -5.06 12.60 14.70
C ASN A 85 -4.47 11.49 15.57
N GLU A 86 -5.22 10.43 15.87
CA GLU A 86 -4.70 9.26 16.60
C GLU A 86 -3.63 8.53 15.79
N LEU A 87 -3.90 8.30 14.50
CA LEU A 87 -2.91 7.71 13.59
C LEU A 87 -1.60 8.51 13.63
N LYS A 88 -1.66 9.84 13.53
CA LYS A 88 -0.48 10.72 13.64
C LYS A 88 0.24 10.61 14.99
N LYS A 89 -0.52 10.52 16.10
CA LYS A 89 0.07 10.37 17.45
C LYS A 89 0.82 9.05 17.54
N GLN A 90 0.23 7.95 17.09
CA GLN A 90 0.87 6.64 17.13
C GLN A 90 2.13 6.60 16.27
N MET A 91 2.10 7.18 15.08
CA MET A 91 3.27 7.25 14.20
C MET A 91 4.45 7.99 14.85
N LYS A 92 4.17 9.14 15.49
CA LYS A 92 5.21 9.89 16.22
C LYS A 92 5.73 9.11 17.42
N HIS A 93 4.85 8.39 18.12
CA HIS A 93 5.22 7.61 19.29
C HIS A 93 6.10 6.41 18.93
N GLY A 94 5.69 5.60 17.93
CA GLY A 94 6.44 4.42 17.50
C GLY A 94 7.82 4.74 16.93
N LEU A 95 7.97 5.88 16.25
CA LEU A 95 9.29 6.35 15.80
C LEU A 95 10.19 6.77 16.97
N ARG A 96 9.62 7.32 18.05
CA ARG A 96 10.37 7.77 19.24
C ARG A 96 10.74 6.63 20.18
N SER A 97 9.89 5.62 20.30
CA SER A 97 10.13 4.48 21.18
C SER A 97 11.17 3.51 20.61
N GLY A 98 11.48 3.57 19.31
CA GLY A 98 12.42 2.66 18.64
C GLY A 98 11.91 1.22 18.50
N VAL A 99 10.77 0.90 19.12
CA VAL A 99 10.14 -0.42 19.09
C VAL A 99 8.97 -0.38 18.10
N LEU A 100 9.29 -0.61 16.84
CA LEU A 100 8.29 -0.87 15.81
C LEU A 100 8.26 -2.38 15.49
N PRO A 101 7.08 -3.00 15.30
CA PRO A 101 7.00 -4.37 14.82
C PRO A 101 7.72 -4.54 13.47
N SER A 102 8.25 -5.74 13.19
CA SER A 102 8.94 -5.99 11.92
C SER A 102 8.01 -5.77 10.74
N ASN A 103 6.79 -6.30 10.80
CA ASN A 103 5.75 -6.13 9.79
C ASN A 103 4.59 -5.36 10.42
N MET A 104 4.26 -4.19 9.88
CA MET A 104 3.19 -3.35 10.41
C MET A 104 2.55 -2.50 9.32
N ILE A 105 1.24 -2.26 9.43
CA ILE A 105 0.53 -1.22 8.69
C ILE A 105 -0.46 -0.50 9.62
N LEU A 106 -0.32 0.81 9.68
CA LEU A 106 -1.17 1.75 10.40
C LEU A 106 -2.06 2.48 9.39
N PHE A 107 -3.38 2.42 9.57
CA PHE A 107 -4.31 2.95 8.58
C PHE A 107 -5.58 3.51 9.19
N LEU A 108 -6.31 4.31 8.41
CA LEU A 108 -7.65 4.77 8.79
C LEU A 108 -8.69 3.70 8.46
N LYS A 109 -9.46 3.28 9.47
CA LYS A 109 -10.46 2.20 9.37
C LYS A 109 -11.44 2.41 8.21
N GLY A 110 -11.89 3.64 7.96
CA GLY A 110 -12.97 3.86 7.00
C GLY A 110 -14.27 3.15 7.43
N LYS A 111 -15.08 2.71 6.46
CA LYS A 111 -16.33 1.98 6.73
C LYS A 111 -16.10 0.54 7.22
N ASN A 112 -15.06 -0.11 6.70
CA ASN A 112 -14.67 -1.48 7.03
C ASN A 112 -13.14 -1.54 7.13
N LYS A 113 -12.61 -2.22 8.16
CA LYS A 113 -11.15 -2.29 8.42
C LYS A 113 -10.36 -2.86 7.23
N ALA A 114 -10.83 -3.93 6.61
CA ALA A 114 -10.20 -4.55 5.45
C ALA A 114 -10.16 -3.61 4.23
N GLN A 115 -11.29 -2.97 3.93
CA GLN A 115 -11.32 -1.95 2.89
C GLN A 115 -10.40 -0.76 3.22
N GLY A 116 -10.32 -0.36 4.48
CA GLY A 116 -9.44 0.70 4.97
C GLY A 116 -7.96 0.38 4.76
N LEU A 117 -7.57 -0.87 4.99
CA LEU A 117 -6.20 -1.36 4.76
C LEU A 117 -5.84 -1.36 3.27
N ILE A 118 -6.66 -1.95 2.42
CA ILE A 118 -6.44 -1.94 0.95
C ILE A 118 -6.30 -0.50 0.45
N ARG A 119 -7.20 0.39 0.91
CA ARG A 119 -7.15 1.82 0.56
C ARG A 119 -5.84 2.48 0.98
N ALA A 120 -5.30 2.14 2.14
CA ALA A 120 -4.03 2.70 2.61
C ALA A 120 -2.86 2.27 1.71
N VAL A 121 -2.77 0.98 1.39
CA VAL A 121 -1.75 0.43 0.47
C VAL A 121 -1.89 1.04 -0.91
N ARG A 122 -3.12 1.11 -1.45
CA ARG A 122 -3.42 1.78 -2.72
C ARG A 122 -2.97 3.24 -2.72
N ASN A 123 -3.29 4.00 -1.66
CA ASN A 123 -2.94 5.43 -1.60
C ASN A 123 -1.43 5.63 -1.55
N ALA A 124 -0.69 4.81 -0.81
CA ALA A 124 0.76 4.85 -0.81
C ALA A 124 1.30 4.61 -2.24
N ALA A 125 0.82 3.57 -2.93
CA ALA A 125 1.23 3.27 -4.30
C ALA A 125 0.89 4.41 -5.28
N ALA A 126 -0.35 4.91 -5.25
CA ALA A 126 -0.83 5.96 -6.16
C ALA A 126 -0.12 7.30 -6.00
N HIS A 127 0.46 7.58 -4.82
CA HIS A 127 1.15 8.83 -4.52
C HIS A 127 2.68 8.69 -4.49
N GLY A 128 3.23 7.55 -4.95
CA GLY A 128 4.68 7.30 -4.92
C GLY A 128 5.25 7.23 -3.50
N GLY A 129 4.41 6.92 -2.53
CA GLY A 129 4.75 6.72 -1.12
C GLY A 129 5.18 5.29 -0.82
N VAL A 130 5.83 4.60 -1.75
CA VAL A 130 6.36 3.25 -1.51
C VAL A 130 7.83 3.24 -1.88
N LYS A 131 8.67 2.75 -0.96
CA LYS A 131 10.12 2.69 -1.13
C LYS A 131 10.72 1.46 -0.47
N GLU A 132 11.83 1.00 -1.00
CA GLU A 132 12.65 -0.02 -0.35
C GLU A 132 13.60 0.67 0.64
N SER A 133 13.73 0.14 1.86
CA SER A 133 14.61 0.71 2.89
C SER A 133 15.24 -0.39 3.74
N LYS A 134 16.51 -0.22 4.10
CA LYS A 134 17.21 -1.12 5.02
C LYS A 134 17.03 -0.61 6.45
N ILE A 135 16.54 -1.49 7.34
CA ILE A 135 16.39 -1.19 8.77
C ILE A 135 17.11 -2.28 9.55
N GLY A 136 18.22 -1.92 10.18
CA GLY A 136 19.16 -2.91 10.75
C GLY A 136 19.75 -3.79 9.64
N SER A 137 19.65 -5.11 9.82
CA SER A 137 20.15 -6.09 8.83
C SER A 137 19.13 -6.47 7.75
N ARG A 138 17.87 -6.02 7.85
CA ARG A 138 16.78 -6.47 6.98
C ARG A 138 16.31 -5.38 6.02
N TRP A 139 15.85 -5.82 4.85
CA TRP A 139 15.24 -4.96 3.83
C TRP A 139 13.72 -4.98 3.97
N TYR A 140 13.12 -3.81 3.82
CA TYR A 140 11.68 -3.61 3.95
C TYR A 140 11.13 -2.83 2.76
N ILE A 141 9.91 -3.14 2.38
CA ILE A 141 9.05 -2.24 1.61
C ILE A 141 8.30 -1.36 2.61
N CYS A 142 8.60 -0.07 2.56
CA CYS A 142 8.01 0.95 3.43
C CYS A 142 6.91 1.69 2.70
N PHE A 143 5.77 1.85 3.37
CA PHE A 143 4.65 2.66 2.95
C PHE A 143 4.68 3.99 3.69
N ASP A 144 4.98 5.04 2.95
CA ASP A 144 4.99 6.41 3.42
C ASP A 144 3.78 7.17 2.88
N GLY A 145 3.42 8.25 3.57
CA GLY A 145 2.47 9.24 3.09
C GLY A 145 3.03 10.62 3.33
N ASN A 146 2.69 11.55 2.43
CA ASN A 146 3.08 12.94 2.56
C ASN A 146 1.92 13.74 3.17
N TYR A 147 2.17 14.37 4.31
CA TYR A 147 1.22 15.32 4.91
C TYR A 147 1.93 16.65 5.16
N ARG A 148 1.47 17.71 4.48
CA ARG A 148 2.02 19.08 4.57
C ARG A 148 3.56 19.11 4.45
N GLY A 149 4.12 18.35 3.50
CA GLY A 149 5.55 18.31 3.21
C GLY A 149 6.38 17.40 4.11
N LYS A 150 5.79 16.68 5.08
CA LYS A 150 6.49 15.70 5.91
C LYS A 150 6.16 14.27 5.47
N GLN A 151 7.19 13.49 5.14
CA GLN A 151 7.09 12.04 4.96
C GLN A 151 6.90 11.36 6.31
N ASN A 152 5.99 10.40 6.34
CA ASN A 152 5.45 9.78 7.54
C ASN A 152 5.31 8.27 7.24
N LEU A 153 5.92 7.40 8.05
CA LEU A 153 5.89 5.95 7.84
C LEU A 153 4.56 5.35 8.32
N TYR A 154 3.72 4.92 7.39
CA TYR A 154 2.44 4.28 7.68
C TYR A 154 2.55 2.77 7.78
N GLY A 155 3.60 2.17 7.22
CA GLY A 155 3.81 0.74 7.37
C GLY A 155 5.14 0.28 6.81
N ARG A 156 5.53 -0.93 7.18
CA ARG A 156 6.68 -1.63 6.62
C ARG A 156 6.39 -3.12 6.58
N ILE A 157 6.81 -3.77 5.51
CA ILE A 157 6.71 -5.22 5.29
C ILE A 157 8.09 -5.70 4.88
N GLN A 158 8.59 -6.78 5.46
CA GLN A 158 9.87 -7.35 5.05
C GLN A 158 9.85 -7.68 3.56
N ARG A 159 10.94 -7.37 2.86
CA ARG A 159 11.03 -7.53 1.40
C ARG A 159 10.74 -8.96 0.94
N THR A 160 11.14 -9.94 1.75
CA THR A 160 11.01 -11.39 1.49
C THR A 160 9.57 -11.88 1.46
N ILE A 161 8.63 -11.17 2.09
CA ILE A 161 7.22 -11.58 2.20
C ILE A 161 6.28 -10.58 1.51
N PHE A 162 6.84 -9.63 0.74
CA PHE A 162 6.07 -8.52 0.21
C PHE A 162 5.03 -8.96 -0.83
N GLU A 163 5.39 -9.88 -1.72
CA GLU A 163 4.47 -10.40 -2.73
C GLU A 163 3.34 -11.22 -2.10
N GLU A 164 3.68 -12.13 -1.17
CA GLU A 164 2.71 -12.87 -0.37
C GLU A 164 1.75 -11.93 0.37
N PHE A 165 2.27 -10.83 0.93
CA PHE A 165 1.46 -9.80 1.55
C PHE A 165 0.44 -9.20 0.58
N LEU A 166 0.81 -8.91 -0.67
CA LEU A 166 -0.13 -8.35 -1.65
C LEU A 166 -1.23 -9.34 -2.01
N HIS A 167 -0.89 -10.62 -2.21
CA HIS A 167 -1.90 -11.65 -2.48
C HIS A 167 -2.83 -11.86 -1.29
N ALA A 168 -2.28 -11.98 -0.08
CA ALA A 168 -3.06 -12.10 1.15
C ALA A 168 -3.94 -10.86 1.39
N LEU A 169 -3.43 -9.66 1.12
CA LEU A 169 -4.22 -8.43 1.22
C LEU A 169 -5.41 -8.48 0.27
N MET A 170 -5.22 -8.91 -0.97
CA MET A 170 -6.28 -8.94 -1.96
C MET A 170 -7.33 -10.02 -1.71
N SER A 171 -6.97 -11.13 -1.07
CA SER A 171 -7.94 -12.14 -0.63
C SER A 171 -8.99 -11.57 0.34
N THR A 172 -8.66 -10.48 1.06
CA THR A 172 -9.65 -9.80 1.93
C THR A 172 -10.81 -9.19 1.15
N ALA A 173 -10.69 -9.03 -0.17
CA ALA A 173 -11.72 -8.48 -1.06
C ALA A 173 -12.46 -9.52 -1.92
N GLU A 174 -12.11 -10.81 -1.77
CA GLU A 174 -12.58 -11.92 -2.60
C GLU A 174 -13.77 -12.68 -2.00
N HIS A 175 -14.00 -12.59 -0.69
CA HIS A 175 -15.18 -13.18 -0.04
C HIS A 175 -16.39 -12.24 -0.14
N ALA A 176 -17.06 -12.27 -1.29
CA ALA A 176 -18.42 -11.75 -1.48
C ALA A 176 -19.27 -12.79 -2.21
#